data_AF-A0A7X7R202-F1
#
_entry.id   AF-A0A7X7R202-F1
#
_cell.length_a   1.000
_cell.length_b   1.000
_cell.length_c   1.000
_cell.angle_alpha   90.00
_cell.angle_beta   90.00
_cell.angle_gamma   90.00
#
_symmetry.space_group_name_H-M   'P 1'
#
loop_
_entity.id
_entity.type
_entity.pdbx_description
1 polymer ?
#
loop_
_entity_poly.entity_id
_entity_poly.type
_entity_poly.pdbx_seq_one_letter_code
_entity_poly.pdbx_strand_id
1 'polypeptide(L)'
;MEFAKRNVKIVVLFACLATSMSPIIIRLAGSMPPMAIGFYRLGFSMPFFIFIALAFHREGFKKLSRRQLAGSVVAGGLLFLHFLTFISGVGKTTVASADVLTCLHPVVILIITAVFFKEK
;
A
#
# COMPACT_ATOMS: atom_id res chain seq x y z
N MET A 1 -9.48 -18.05 7.24
CA MET A 1 -9.00 -16.91 8.06
C MET A 1 -8.51 -17.32 9.47
N GLU A 2 -9.00 -18.41 10.05
CA GLU A 2 -8.54 -18.94 11.36
C GLU A 2 -7.02 -19.18 11.44
N PHE A 3 -6.40 -19.70 10.38
CA PHE A 3 -4.95 -19.94 10.34
C PHE A 3 -4.11 -18.66 10.50
N ALA A 4 -4.52 -17.56 9.86
CA ALA A 4 -3.82 -16.27 9.95
C ALA A 4 -3.97 -15.64 11.35
N LYS A 5 -5.15 -15.78 11.97
CA LYS A 5 -5.41 -15.33 13.35
C LYS A 5 -4.60 -16.13 14.38
N ARG A 6 -4.40 -17.43 14.16
CA ARG A 6 -3.59 -18.28 15.05
C ARG A 6 -2.09 -18.02 14.90
N ASN A 7 -1.64 -17.59 13.72
CA ASN A 7 -0.22 -17.43 13.37
C ASN A 7 0.16 -15.98 12.99
N VAL A 8 -0.43 -14.98 13.66
CA VAL A 8 -0.23 -13.56 13.33
C VAL A 8 1.25 -13.18 13.25
N LYS A 9 2.08 -13.66 14.18
CA LYS A 9 3.53 -13.37 14.22
C LYS A 9 4.23 -13.77 12.92
N ILE A 10 3.89 -14.95 12.38
CA ILE A 10 4.47 -15.47 11.14
C ILE A 10 3.99 -14.62 9.96
N VAL A 11 2.70 -14.30 9.91
CA VAL A 11 2.13 -13.45 8.85
C VAL A 11 2.80 -12.08 8.81
N VAL A 12 2.99 -11.45 9.97
CA VAL A 12 3.68 -10.16 10.08
C VAL A 12 5.14 -10.27 9.64
N LEU A 13 5.85 -11.33 10.05
CA LEU A 13 7.23 -11.54 9.62
C LEU A 13 7.35 -11.64 8.09
N PHE A 14 6.49 -12.43 7.45
CA PHE A 14 6.46 -12.52 5.99
C PHE A 14 6.09 -11.20 5.33
N ALA A 15 5.13 -10.46 5.89
CA ALA A 15 4.75 -9.14 5.38
C ALA A 15 5.93 -8.15 5.47
N CYS A 16 6.66 -8.12 6.59
CA CYS A 16 7.84 -7.28 6.79
C CYS A 16 8.95 -7.64 5.79
N LEU A 17 9.23 -8.93 5.59
CA LEU A 17 10.22 -9.38 4.62
C LEU A 17 9.82 -8.98 3.18
N ALA A 18 8.59 -9.27 2.78
CA ALA A 18 8.09 -8.94 1.45
C ALA A 18 8.10 -7.43 1.18
N THR A 19 7.73 -6.62 2.17
CA THR A 19 7.73 -5.15 2.04
C THR A 19 9.14 -4.57 2.03
N SER A 20 10.08 -5.11 2.80
CA SER A 20 11.47 -4.65 2.83
C SER A 20 12.22 -4.93 1.52
N MET A 21 11.84 -5.96 0.76
CA MET A 21 12.42 -6.25 -0.56
C MET A 21 11.92 -5.31 -1.67
N SER A 22 10.78 -4.66 -1.46
CA SER A 22 10.15 -3.77 -2.45
C SER A 22 11.07 -2.66 -2.98
N PRO A 23 11.66 -1.78 -2.14
CA PRO A 23 12.50 -0.67 -2.62
C PRO A 23 13.77 -1.15 -3.33
N ILE A 24 14.31 -2.31 -2.94
CA ILE A 24 15.46 -2.94 -3.62
C ILE A 24 15.07 -3.31 -5.06
N ILE A 25 13.93 -3.98 -5.25
CA ILE A 25 13.44 -4.38 -6.58
C ILE A 25 13.11 -3.14 -7.44
N ILE A 26 12.51 -2.10 -6.83
CA ILE A 26 12.28 -0.82 -7.52
C ILE A 26 13.60 -0.21 -8.00
N ARG A 27 14.64 -0.21 -7.16
CA ARG A 27 15.95 0.33 -7.52
C ARG A 27 16.61 -0.46 -8.65
N LEU A 28 16.42 -1.78 -8.67
CA LEU A 28 16.92 -2.66 -9.74
C LEU A 28 16.22 -2.43 -11.08
N ALA A 29 15.00 -1.87 -11.10
CA ALA A 29 14.33 -1.48 -12.34
C ALA A 29 15.02 -0.32 -13.08
N GLY A 30 16.07 0.27 -12.50
CA GLY A 30 17.01 1.15 -13.18
C GLY A 30 16.38 2.43 -13.71
N SER A 31 16.39 2.59 -15.03
CA SER A 31 15.92 3.79 -15.75
C SER A 31 14.42 3.81 -16.04
N MET A 32 13.67 2.80 -15.59
CA MET A 32 12.23 2.74 -15.84
C MET A 32 11.49 3.90 -15.16
N PRO A 33 10.56 4.59 -15.85
CA PRO A 33 9.79 5.66 -15.23
C PRO A 33 9.00 5.16 -14.00
N PRO A 34 8.92 5.95 -12.90
CA PRO A 34 8.21 5.56 -11.69
C PRO A 34 6.76 5.12 -11.92
N MET A 35 6.09 5.78 -12.87
CA MET A 35 4.72 5.47 -13.26
C MET A 35 4.60 4.08 -13.91
N ALA A 36 5.58 3.68 -14.73
CA ALA A 36 5.57 2.37 -15.36
C ALA A 36 5.81 1.26 -14.33
N ILE A 37 6.75 1.45 -13.39
CA ILE A 37 6.98 0.51 -12.27
C ILE A 37 5.70 0.32 -11.45
N GLY A 38 5.02 1.42 -11.10
CA GLY A 38 3.76 1.39 -10.36
C GLY A 38 2.64 0.67 -11.14
N PHE A 39 2.51 0.98 -12.44
CA PHE A 39 1.53 0.34 -13.33
C PHE A 39 1.73 -1.17 -13.38
N TYR A 40 2.95 -1.66 -13.61
CA TYR A 40 3.20 -3.10 -13.67
C TYR A 40 3.00 -3.78 -12.32
N ARG A 41 3.48 -3.22 -11.20
CA ARG A 41 3.25 -3.82 -9.87
C ARG A 41 1.77 -3.99 -9.57
N LEU A 42 0.97 -2.95 -9.78
CA LEU A 42 -0.47 -3.00 -9.49
C LEU A 42 -1.21 -3.84 -10.53
N GLY A 43 -0.85 -3.72 -11.81
CA GLY A 43 -1.47 -4.48 -12.90
C GLY A 43 -1.33 -5.99 -12.73
N PHE A 44 -0.18 -6.48 -12.24
CA PHE A 44 0.00 -7.90 -11.92
C PHE A 44 -0.71 -8.32 -10.63
N SER A 45 -0.73 -7.45 -9.61
CA SER A 45 -1.33 -7.80 -8.31
C SER A 45 -2.86 -7.76 -8.34
N MET A 46 -3.44 -6.83 -9.09
CA MET A 46 -4.87 -6.51 -9.02
C MET A 46 -5.79 -7.66 -9.47
N PRO A 47 -5.51 -8.42 -10.55
CA PRO A 47 -6.32 -9.58 -10.92
C PRO A 47 -6.40 -10.64 -9.81
N PHE A 48 -5.30 -10.88 -9.11
CA PHE A 48 -5.26 -11.84 -8.00
C PHE A 48 -6.20 -11.38 -6.85
N PHE A 49 -6.12 -10.10 -6.47
CA PHE A 49 -7.00 -9.55 -5.45
C PHE A 49 -8.46 -9.46 -5.88
N ILE A 50 -8.74 -9.07 -7.13
CA ILE A 50 -10.12 -9.07 -7.69
C ILE A 50 -10.70 -10.48 -7.63
N PHE A 51 -9.94 -11.48 -8.08
CA PHE A 51 -10.43 -12.85 -8.15
C PHE A 51 -10.86 -13.34 -6.77
N ILE A 52 -10.01 -13.16 -5.76
CA ILE A 52 -10.33 -13.52 -4.36
C ILE A 52 -11.51 -12.71 -3.85
N ALA A 53 -11.54 -11.40 -4.10
CA ALA A 53 -12.61 -10.53 -3.61
C ALA A 53 -13.98 -10.91 -4.21
N LEU A 54 -14.03 -11.21 -5.51
CA LEU A 54 -15.26 -11.63 -6.18
C LEU A 54 -15.67 -13.06 -5.81
N ALA A 55 -14.72 -13.97 -5.60
CA ALA A 55 -15.01 -15.36 -5.23
C ALA A 55 -15.62 -15.47 -3.82
N PHE A 56 -15.10 -14.71 -2.85
CA PHE A 56 -15.46 -14.87 -1.43
C PHE A 56 -16.35 -13.74 -0.88
N HIS A 57 -16.39 -12.58 -1.52
CA HIS A 57 -17.04 -11.37 -0.97
C HIS A 57 -18.00 -10.68 -1.94
N ARG A 58 -18.49 -11.37 -2.98
CA ARG A 58 -19.40 -10.81 -4.00
C ARG A 58 -20.61 -10.07 -3.44
N GLU A 59 -21.23 -10.60 -2.40
CA GLU A 59 -22.42 -10.01 -1.77
C GLU A 59 -22.10 -8.68 -1.05
N GLY A 60 -20.86 -8.48 -0.61
CA GLY A 60 -20.41 -7.21 -0.04
C GLY A 60 -20.34 -6.08 -1.07
N PHE A 61 -19.96 -6.41 -2.31
CA PHE A 61 -19.88 -5.42 -3.39
C PHE A 61 -21.26 -4.91 -3.83
N LYS A 62 -22.30 -5.76 -3.78
CA LYS A 62 -23.67 -5.36 -4.11
C LYS A 62 -24.29 -4.37 -3.10
N LYS A 63 -23.78 -4.37 -1.86
CA LYS A 63 -24.28 -3.53 -0.77
C LYS A 63 -23.53 -2.21 -0.61
N LEU A 64 -22.57 -1.91 -1.49
CA LEU A 64 -21.80 -0.66 -1.44
C LEU A 64 -22.69 0.54 -1.76
N SER A 65 -22.76 1.48 -0.83
CA SER A 65 -23.38 2.78 -1.07
C SER A 65 -22.53 3.64 -2.03
N ARG A 66 -23.16 4.59 -2.74
CA ARG A 66 -22.45 5.54 -3.60
C ARG A 66 -21.39 6.35 -2.85
N ARG A 67 -21.63 6.66 -1.57
CA ARG A 67 -20.66 7.36 -0.70
C ARG A 67 -19.43 6.52 -0.42
N GLN A 68 -19.61 5.22 -0.14
CA GLN A 68 -18.49 4.30 0.05
C GLN A 68 -17.70 4.11 -1.26
N LEU A 69 -18.39 4.02 -2.40
CA LEU A 69 -17.73 3.95 -3.70
C LEU A 69 -16.88 5.19 -3.98
N ALA A 70 -17.43 6.40 -3.74
CA ALA A 70 -16.69 7.65 -3.88
C ALA A 70 -15.48 7.69 -2.93
N GLY A 71 -15.66 7.26 -1.67
CA GLY A 71 -14.57 7.14 -0.70
C GLY A 71 -13.46 6.20 -1.18
N SER A 72 -13.81 5.05 -1.77
CA SER A 72 -12.84 4.11 -2.34
C SER A 72 -12.07 4.71 -3.51
N VAL A 73 -12.71 5.51 -4.36
CA VAL A 73 -12.04 6.21 -5.47
C VAL A 73 -11.04 7.24 -4.94
N VAL A 74 -11.45 8.04 -3.94
CA VAL A 74 -10.56 9.02 -3.30
C VAL A 74 -9.38 8.32 -2.62
N ALA A 75 -9.61 7.23 -1.88
CA ALA A 75 -8.55 6.43 -1.28
C ALA A 75 -7.61 5.84 -2.34
N GLY A 76 -8.13 5.39 -3.47
CA GLY A 76 -7.33 4.94 -4.61
C GLY A 76 -6.45 6.05 -5.19
N GLY A 77 -6.97 7.28 -5.30
CA GLY A 77 -6.21 8.45 -5.72
C GLY A 77 -5.06 8.80 -4.76
N LEU A 78 -5.33 8.79 -3.45
CA LEU A 78 -4.29 8.99 -2.43
C LEU A 78 -3.24 7.89 -2.46
N LEU A 79 -3.65 6.63 -2.65
CA LEU A 79 -2.73 5.49 -2.76
C LEU A 79 -1.86 5.59 -4.03
N PHE A 80 -2.43 6.06 -5.14
CA PHE A 80 -1.68 6.36 -6.36
C PHE A 80 -0.60 7.42 -6.10
N LEU A 81 -0.98 8.55 -5.49
CA LEU A 81 -0.04 9.61 -5.14
C LEU A 81 1.07 9.09 -4.22
N HIS A 82 0.71 8.31 -3.20
CA HIS A 82 1.67 7.69 -2.29
C HIS A 82 2.71 6.84 -3.03
N PHE A 83 2.27 5.89 -3.88
CA PHE A 83 3.20 5.06 -4.64
C PHE A 83 4.03 5.87 -5.64
N LEU A 84 3.43 6.86 -6.30
CA LEU A 84 4.14 7.73 -7.22
C LEU A 84 5.27 8.49 -6.52
N THR A 85 4.99 9.08 -5.36
CA THR A 85 5.99 9.80 -4.57
C THR A 85 7.06 8.87 -3.99
N PHE A 86 6.67 7.69 -3.52
CA PHE A 86 7.58 6.71 -2.94
C PHE A 86 8.56 6.17 -3.98
N ILE A 87 8.06 5.66 -5.12
CA ILE A 87 8.91 5.11 -6.20
C ILE A 87 9.82 6.19 -6.76
N SER A 88 9.30 7.42 -6.94
CA SER A 88 10.12 8.56 -7.36
C SER A 88 11.20 8.90 -6.33
N GLY A 89 10.90 8.80 -5.03
CA GLY A 89 11.86 8.98 -3.95
C GLY A 89 12.98 7.94 -3.99
N VAL A 90 12.63 6.66 -4.08
CA VAL A 90 13.59 5.55 -4.20
C VAL A 90 14.49 5.69 -5.43
N GLY A 91 13.98 6.24 -6.53
CA GLY A 91 14.79 6.55 -7.71
C GLY A 91 15.80 7.69 -7.50
N LYS A 92 15.44 8.68 -6.67
CA LYS A 92 16.22 9.91 -6.42
C LYS A 92 17.17 9.81 -5.21
N THR A 93 16.92 8.90 -4.27
CA THR A 93 17.72 8.74 -3.05
C THR A 93 18.33 7.34 -2.95
N THR A 94 19.11 7.09 -1.89
CA THR A 94 19.46 5.72 -1.52
C THR A 94 18.23 4.98 -0.99
N VAL A 95 18.23 3.65 -1.10
CA VAL A 95 17.18 2.79 -0.53
C VAL A 95 17.08 3.01 0.99
N ALA A 96 18.20 3.09 1.69
CA ALA A 96 18.24 3.33 3.13
C ALA A 96 17.59 4.66 3.52
N SER A 97 17.91 5.75 2.81
CA SER A 97 17.31 7.07 3.10
C SER A 97 15.80 7.10 2.80
N ALA A 98 15.35 6.46 1.72
CA ALA A 98 13.92 6.38 1.38
C ALA A 98 13.12 5.62 2.44
N ASP A 99 13.65 4.50 2.92
CA ASP A 99 12.99 3.68 3.94
C ASP A 99 12.94 4.37 5.30
N VAL A 100 14.04 5.00 5.73
CA VAL A 100 14.08 5.76 7.00
C VAL A 100 13.05 6.89 6.99
N LEU A 101 12.92 7.62 5.88
CA LEU A 101 11.90 8.66 5.74
C LEU A 101 10.48 8.07 5.77
N THR A 102 10.27 6.91 5.17
CA THR A 102 8.97 6.23 5.17
C THR A 102 8.61 5.71 6.57
N CYS A 103 9.59 5.30 7.37
CA CYS A 103 9.40 4.91 8.77
C CYS A 103 8.93 6.05 9.68
N LEU A 104 8.93 7.30 9.22
CA LEU A 104 8.30 8.43 9.94
C LEU A 104 6.77 8.46 9.81
N HIS A 105 6.16 7.56 9.00
CA HIS A 105 4.70 7.45 8.89
C HIS A 105 3.96 7.45 10.23
N PRO A 106 4.37 6.71 11.28
CA PRO A 106 3.67 6.72 12.57
C PRO A 106 3.64 8.11 13.20
N VAL A 107 4.73 8.88 13.09
CA VAL A 107 4.80 10.25 13.61
C VAL A 107 3.84 11.16 12.84
N VAL A 108 3.83 11.05 11.51
CA VAL A 108 2.91 11.81 10.65
C VAL A 108 1.45 11.46 10.97
N ILE A 109 1.13 10.18 11.15
CA ILE A 109 -0.21 9.73 11.52
C ILE A 109 -0.60 10.28 12.89
N LEU A 110 0.27 10.21 13.90
CA LEU A 110 0.01 10.78 15.23
C LEU A 110 -0.30 12.27 15.17
N ILE A 111 0.46 13.05 14.39
CA ILE A 111 0.23 14.49 14.21
C ILE A 111 -1.13 14.73 13.54
N ILE A 112 -1.44 14.01 12.45
CA ILE A 112 -2.71 14.16 11.73
C ILE A 112 -3.88 13.81 12.64
N THR A 113 -3.81 12.69 13.36
CA THR A 113 -4.85 12.24 14.29
C THR A 113 -5.06 13.25 15.42
N ALA A 114 -3.99 13.76 16.03
CA ALA A 114 -4.09 14.76 17.09
C ALA A 114 -4.69 16.09 16.60
N VAL A 115 -4.30 16.56 15.42
CA VAL A 115 -4.73 17.88 14.88
C VAL A 115 -6.12 17.84 14.26
N PHE A 116 -6.41 16.85 13.41
CA PHE A 116 -7.66 16.79 12.65
C PHE A 116 -8.75 15.99 13.35
N PHE A 117 -8.41 14.83 13.93
CA PHE A 117 -9.38 13.95 14.55
C PHE A 117 -9.56 14.22 16.05
N LYS A 118 -8.63 14.97 16.66
CA LYS A 118 -8.62 15.29 18.10
C LYS A 118 -8.73 14.04 18.99
N GLU A 119 -8.28 12.90 18.48
CA GLU A 119 -8.14 11.67 19.26
C GLU A 119 -6.86 11.81 20.10
N LYS A 120 -6.94 11.42 21.38
CA LYS A 120 -5.84 11.52 22.36
C LYS A 120 -4.92 10.31 22.29
#